data_AF-A0A933EGQ6-F1
#
_entry.id   AF-A0A933EGQ6-F1
#
_cell.length_a   1.000
_cell.length_b   1.000
_cell.length_c   1.000
_cell.angle_alpha   90.00
_cell.angle_beta   90.00
_cell.angle_gamma   90.00
#
_symmetry.space_group_name_H-M   'P 1'
#
loop_
_entity.id
_entity.type
_entity.pdbx_description
1 polymer ?
#
loop_
_entity_poly.entity_id
_entity_poly.type
_entity_poly.pdbx_seq_one_letter_code
_entity_poly.pdbx_strand_id
1 'polypeptide(L)'
;MDLREFIETVATMGELKRLEGAHWDLEIGAITELVAERNGPAILFDKIVDYPAGYRILTNAFGSFKRSALVLGLSPDISGFEMLKAWRNKLKTFKPIPPVQVKSGQVKKNVLTGAEVDLFRFPAVKWHEPDGGRFLGTGTSVIVKDPEEGWVNVGT
;
A
#
# COMPACT_ATOMS: atom_id res chain seq x y z
N MET A 1 2.62 -4.26 13.38
CA MET A 1 2.01 -4.28 12.05
C MET A 1 2.91 -3.66 11.00
N ASP A 2 3.49 -4.50 10.16
CA ASP A 2 4.02 -4.09 8.85
C ASP A 2 3.02 -4.47 7.73
N LEU A 3 3.35 -4.20 6.46
CA LEU A 3 2.45 -4.51 5.35
C LEU A 3 2.15 -6.02 5.19
N ARG A 4 3.09 -6.90 5.58
CA ARG A 4 2.88 -8.35 5.49
C ARG A 4 1.85 -8.79 6.53
N GLU A 5 2.01 -8.32 7.76
CA GLU A 5 1.05 -8.56 8.84
C GLU A 5 -0.33 -7.97 8.51
N PHE A 6 -0.38 -6.79 7.88
CA PHE A 6 -1.63 -6.20 7.39
C PHE A 6 -2.32 -7.09 6.36
N ILE A 7 -1.59 -7.55 5.33
CA ILE A 7 -2.16 -8.42 4.28
C ILE A 7 -2.78 -9.69 4.88
N GLU A 8 -2.07 -10.35 5.79
CA GLU A 8 -2.57 -11.57 6.42
C GLU A 8 -3.76 -11.27 7.36
N THR A 9 -3.73 -10.16 8.08
CA THR A 9 -4.87 -9.72 8.90
C THR A 9 -6.11 -9.49 8.02
N VAL A 10 -5.99 -8.74 6.93
CA VAL A 10 -7.08 -8.49 5.98
C VAL A 10 -7.59 -9.79 5.35
N ALA A 11 -6.71 -10.76 5.10
CA ALA A 11 -7.11 -12.09 4.64
C ALA A 11 -7.97 -12.83 5.67
N THR A 12 -7.59 -12.83 6.95
CA THR A 12 -8.38 -13.46 8.03
C THR A 12 -9.74 -12.79 8.23
N MET A 13 -9.88 -11.50 7.87
CA MET A 13 -11.15 -10.77 7.89
C MET A 13 -12.06 -11.10 6.69
N GLY A 14 -11.61 -11.90 5.73
CA GLY A 14 -12.32 -12.16 4.47
C GLY A 14 -12.32 -10.97 3.50
N GLU A 15 -11.45 -9.99 3.73
CA GLU A 15 -11.39 -8.71 3.00
C GLU A 15 -10.27 -8.68 1.95
N LEU A 16 -9.63 -9.83 1.66
CA LEU A 16 -8.59 -9.99 0.66
C LEU A 16 -8.98 -11.04 -0.38
N LYS A 17 -8.77 -10.75 -1.66
CA LYS A 17 -8.68 -11.77 -2.72
C LYS A 17 -7.27 -11.82 -3.29
N ARG A 18 -6.84 -13.03 -3.67
CA ARG A 18 -5.59 -13.27 -4.38
C ARG A 18 -5.93 -13.55 -5.84
N LEU A 19 -5.21 -12.92 -6.76
CA LEU A 19 -5.41 -13.08 -8.20
C LEU A 19 -4.05 -13.31 -8.85
N GLU A 20 -3.98 -14.27 -9.76
CA GLU A 20 -2.74 -14.61 -10.47
C GLU A 20 -2.87 -14.33 -11.96
N GLY A 21 -1.75 -13.97 -12.62
CA GLY A 21 -1.69 -13.93 -14.08
C GLY A 21 -2.27 -12.68 -14.74
N ALA A 22 -2.63 -11.64 -13.98
CA ALA A 22 -3.05 -10.37 -14.57
C ALA A 22 -1.88 -9.61 -15.21
N HIS A 23 -2.17 -8.90 -16.29
CA HIS A 23 -1.20 -8.09 -17.00
C HIS A 23 -1.01 -6.70 -16.35
N TRP A 24 0.24 -6.23 -16.28
CA TRP A 24 0.58 -4.92 -15.70
C TRP A 24 0.10 -3.74 -16.57
N ASP A 25 -0.09 -3.98 -17.88
CA ASP A 25 -0.65 -3.03 -18.83
C ASP A 25 -2.18 -3.11 -18.78
N LEU A 26 -2.79 -2.12 -18.12
CA LEU A 26 -4.24 -1.89 -18.02
C LEU A 26 -5.06 -2.93 -17.25
N GLU A 27 -4.79 -4.23 -17.32
CA GLU A 27 -5.66 -5.25 -16.68
C GLU A 27 -5.71 -5.10 -15.16
N ILE A 28 -4.56 -4.95 -14.50
CA ILE A 28 -4.52 -4.72 -13.05
C ILE A 28 -5.27 -3.43 -12.67
N GLY A 29 -5.14 -2.38 -13.48
CA GLY A 29 -5.87 -1.11 -13.28
C GLY A 29 -7.38 -1.29 -13.41
N ALA A 30 -7.83 -1.89 -14.52
CA ALA A 30 -9.25 -2.15 -14.79
C ALA A 30 -9.90 -3.04 -13.73
N ILE A 31 -9.23 -4.11 -13.30
CA ILE A 31 -9.72 -4.99 -12.23
C ILE A 31 -9.80 -4.22 -10.91
N THR A 32 -8.78 -3.42 -10.60
CA THR A 32 -8.75 -2.60 -9.37
C THR A 32 -9.94 -1.64 -9.32
N GLU A 33 -10.21 -0.94 -10.41
CA GLU A 33 -11.34 -0.01 -10.53
C GLU A 33 -12.69 -0.73 -10.40
N LEU A 34 -12.89 -1.80 -11.18
CA LEU A 34 -14.13 -2.59 -11.16
C LEU A 34 -14.46 -3.13 -9.76
N VAL A 35 -13.44 -3.56 -9.02
CA VAL A 35 -13.60 -4.03 -7.64
C VAL A 35 -13.86 -2.87 -6.69
N ALA A 36 -13.23 -1.71 -6.89
CA ALA A 36 -13.47 -0.52 -6.08
C ALA A 36 -14.91 0.01 -6.25
N GLU A 37 -15.42 0.11 -7.48
CA GLU A 37 -16.80 0.52 -7.78
C GLU A 37 -17.85 -0.35 -7.06
N ARG A 38 -17.53 -1.62 -6.83
CA ARG A 38 -18.39 -2.59 -6.15
C ARG A 38 -18.14 -2.68 -4.65
N ASN A 39 -17.35 -1.77 -4.08
CA ASN A 39 -16.91 -1.80 -2.67
C ASN A 39 -16.30 -3.17 -2.28
N GLY A 40 -15.53 -3.75 -3.19
CA GLY A 40 -14.98 -5.09 -3.04
C GLY A 40 -13.75 -5.19 -2.12
N PRO A 41 -13.18 -6.40 -2.02
CA PRO A 41 -12.01 -6.67 -1.18
C PRO A 41 -10.76 -5.96 -1.70
N ALA A 42 -9.73 -5.91 -0.86
CA ALA A 42 -8.38 -5.67 -1.35
C ALA A 42 -7.95 -6.82 -2.27
N ILE A 43 -7.10 -6.54 -3.26
CA ILE A 43 -6.62 -7.55 -4.21
C ILE A 43 -5.11 -7.63 -4.10
N LEU A 44 -4.60 -8.85 -3.87
CA LEU A 44 -3.18 -9.15 -3.96
C LEU A 44 -2.92 -9.91 -5.27
N PHE A 45 -2.33 -9.21 -6.23
CA PHE A 45 -1.88 -9.77 -7.50
C PHE A 45 -0.53 -10.46 -7.33
N ASP A 46 -0.37 -11.64 -7.91
CA ASP A 46 0.90 -12.37 -8.02
C ASP A 46 1.03 -12.98 -9.43
N LYS A 47 2.20 -13.54 -9.76
CA LYS A 47 2.49 -14.13 -11.07
C LYS A 47 2.07 -13.20 -12.21
N ILE A 48 2.41 -11.91 -12.06
CA ILE A 48 2.07 -10.87 -13.02
C ILE A 48 2.79 -11.19 -14.33
N VAL A 49 2.09 -11.06 -15.46
CA VAL A 49 2.66 -11.36 -16.78
C VAL A 49 3.96 -10.58 -16.97
N ASP A 50 4.99 -11.24 -17.51
CA ASP A 50 6.38 -10.75 -17.69
C ASP A 50 7.23 -10.61 -16.41
N TYR A 51 6.71 -10.89 -15.22
CA TYR A 51 7.45 -10.79 -13.96
C TYR A 51 7.59 -12.14 -13.24
N PRO A 52 8.69 -12.36 -12.49
CA PRO A 52 8.83 -13.56 -11.67
C PRO A 52 7.74 -13.64 -10.59
N ALA A 53 7.35 -14.86 -10.23
CA ALA A 53 6.46 -15.06 -9.09
C ALA A 53 7.03 -14.44 -7.80
N GLY A 54 6.16 -13.85 -6.97
CA GLY A 54 6.53 -13.14 -5.75
C GLY A 54 6.68 -11.62 -5.92
N TYR A 55 6.73 -11.11 -7.15
CA TYR A 55 6.66 -9.68 -7.47
C TYR A 55 5.20 -9.25 -7.49
N ARG A 56 4.68 -8.94 -6.30
CA ARG A 56 3.24 -8.78 -6.04
C ARG A 56 2.81 -7.33 -5.98
N ILE A 57 1.54 -7.08 -6.30
CA ILE A 57 0.88 -5.77 -6.17
C ILE A 57 -0.34 -5.91 -5.28
N LEU A 58 -0.45 -5.06 -4.26
CA LEU A 58 -1.64 -4.92 -3.44
C LEU A 58 -2.43 -3.69 -3.90
N THR A 59 -3.70 -3.86 -4.22
CA THR A 59 -4.60 -2.74 -4.56
C THR A 59 -5.82 -2.72 -3.63
N ASN A 60 -6.55 -1.59 -3.63
CA ASN A 60 -7.73 -1.35 -2.78
C ASN A 60 -7.50 -1.59 -1.27
N ALA A 61 -6.25 -1.43 -0.81
CA ALA A 61 -5.83 -1.67 0.58
C ALA A 61 -6.71 -0.94 1.61
N PHE A 62 -7.14 0.29 1.29
CA PHE A 62 -7.97 1.12 2.16
C PHE A 62 -9.42 1.27 1.67
N GLY A 63 -9.83 0.52 0.64
CA GLY A 63 -11.12 0.68 -0.05
C GLY A 63 -12.37 0.28 0.75
N SER A 64 -12.26 -0.05 2.04
CA SER A 64 -13.41 -0.30 2.92
C SER A 64 -13.21 0.32 4.30
N PHE A 65 -14.32 0.58 5.01
CA PHE A 65 -14.27 1.08 6.39
C PHE A 65 -13.53 0.12 7.32
N LYS A 66 -13.74 -1.19 7.18
CA LYS A 66 -13.07 -2.22 7.98
C LYS A 66 -11.56 -2.16 7.83
N ARG A 67 -11.06 -2.12 6.59
CA ARG A 67 -9.61 -2.06 6.30
C ARG A 67 -9.01 -0.72 6.75
N SER A 68 -9.73 0.38 6.55
CA SER A 68 -9.31 1.71 7.02
C SER A 68 -9.24 1.78 8.55
N ALA A 69 -10.24 1.26 9.26
CA ALA A 69 -10.28 1.24 10.72
C ALA A 69 -9.09 0.43 11.30
N LEU A 70 -8.74 -0.71 10.70
CA LEU A 70 -7.59 -1.51 11.09
C LEU A 70 -6.29 -0.68 11.05
N VAL A 71 -6.04 0.03 9.95
CA VAL A 71 -4.81 0.83 9.76
C VAL A 71 -4.76 2.01 10.72
N LEU A 72 -5.92 2.62 10.99
CA LEU A 72 -6.05 3.70 11.97
C LEU A 72 -5.98 3.20 13.43
N GLY A 73 -5.89 1.88 13.66
CA GLY A 73 -5.94 1.28 14.99
C GLY A 73 -7.23 1.61 15.72
N LEU A 74 -8.36 1.46 15.03
CA LEU A 74 -9.72 1.61 15.52
C LEU A 74 -10.46 0.26 15.40
N SER A 75 -11.61 0.13 16.07
CA SER A 75 -12.43 -1.10 15.94
C SER A 75 -12.89 -1.30 14.49
N PRO A 76 -12.79 -2.51 13.92
CA PRO A 76 -13.25 -2.78 12.55
C PRO A 76 -14.78 -2.68 12.39
N ASP A 77 -15.54 -2.66 13.48
CA ASP A 77 -17.01 -2.57 13.45
C ASP A 77 -17.54 -1.14 13.29
N ILE A 78 -16.66 -0.12 13.30
CA ILE A 78 -17.05 1.27 13.11
C ILE A 78 -16.98 1.66 11.62
N SER A 79 -17.91 2.50 11.20
CA SER A 79 -17.99 2.98 9.81
C SER A 79 -18.49 4.41 9.70
N GLY A 80 -18.31 5.02 8.53
CA GLY A 80 -18.90 6.33 8.20
C GLY A 80 -18.52 7.43 9.20
N PHE A 81 -19.54 8.15 9.68
CA PHE A 81 -19.36 9.29 10.58
C PHE A 81 -18.74 8.90 11.94
N GLU A 82 -19.09 7.73 12.48
CA GLU A 82 -18.52 7.27 13.75
C GLU A 82 -17.03 7.00 13.63
N MET A 83 -16.57 6.46 12.50
CA MET A 83 -15.14 6.30 12.22
C MET A 83 -14.41 7.65 12.21
N LEU A 84 -14.99 8.66 11.55
CA LEU A 84 -14.41 10.02 11.51
C LEU A 84 -14.33 10.64 12.92
N LYS A 85 -15.38 10.47 13.73
CA LYS A 85 -15.42 10.97 15.11
C LYS A 85 -14.38 10.27 15.99
N ALA A 86 -14.28 8.95 15.89
CA ALA A 86 -13.30 8.15 16.61
C ALA A 86 -11.86 8.58 16.24
N TRP A 87 -11.59 8.75 14.94
CA TRP A 87 -10.30 9.22 14.46
C TRP A 87 -9.95 10.61 14.98
N ARG A 88 -10.88 11.58 14.88
CA ARG A 88 -10.69 12.94 15.43
C ARG A 88 -10.40 12.92 16.93
N ASN A 89 -11.12 12.10 17.70
CA ASN A 89 -10.88 12.00 19.14
C ASN A 89 -9.52 11.39 19.47
N LYS A 90 -9.08 10.39 18.70
CA LYS A 90 -7.73 9.81 18.82
C LYS A 90 -6.64 10.84 18.54
N LEU A 91 -6.82 11.69 17.53
CA LEU A 91 -5.86 12.75 17.20
C LEU A 91 -5.73 13.81 18.28
N LYS A 92 -6.80 14.15 19.02
CA LYS A 92 -6.75 15.14 20.11
C LYS A 92 -5.82 14.76 21.25
N THR A 93 -5.63 13.47 21.49
CA THR A 93 -4.80 12.94 22.57
C THR A 93 -3.51 12.32 22.06
N PHE A 94 -3.26 12.38 20.74
CA PHE A 94 -2.09 11.79 20.13
C PHE A 94 -0.82 12.51 20.60
N LYS A 95 0.11 11.72 21.14
CA LYS A 95 1.46 12.17 21.50
C LYS A 95 2.44 11.44 20.59
N PRO A 96 3.16 12.14 19.70
CA PRO A 96 4.16 11.51 18.84
C PRO A 96 5.19 10.74 19.67
N ILE A 97 5.48 9.52 19.24
CA ILE A 97 6.55 8.70 19.81
C ILE A 97 7.72 8.75 18.82
N PRO A 98 8.91 9.22 19.22
CA PRO A 98 10.07 9.24 18.33
C PRO A 98 10.41 7.84 17.80
N PRO A 99 10.83 7.72 16.53
CA PRO A 99 11.24 6.44 15.98
C PRO A 99 12.53 5.94 16.66
N VAL A 100 12.65 4.61 16.77
CA VAL A 100 13.88 3.96 17.25
C VAL A 100 14.73 3.56 16.04
N GLN A 101 16.01 3.94 16.05
CA GLN A 101 16.95 3.51 15.03
C GLN A 101 17.36 2.04 15.27
N VAL A 102 17.28 1.23 14.21
CA VAL A 102 17.65 -0.18 14.23
C VAL A 102 18.72 -0.49 13.17
N LYS A 103 19.58 -1.48 13.43
CA LYS A 103 20.71 -1.81 12.55
C LYS A 103 20.27 -2.39 11.20
N SER A 104 19.21 -3.20 11.19
CA SER A 104 18.72 -3.90 10.00
C SER A 104 17.20 -4.13 10.06
N GLY A 105 16.62 -4.61 8.96
CA GLY A 105 15.20 -4.92 8.83
C GLY A 105 14.91 -5.68 7.53
N GLN A 106 13.68 -6.19 7.40
CA GLN A 106 13.27 -7.01 6.24
C GLN A 106 13.49 -6.33 4.89
N VAL A 107 13.40 -4.98 4.85
CA VAL A 107 13.61 -4.17 3.64
C VAL A 107 15.05 -4.23 3.10
N LYS A 108 16.03 -4.67 3.91
CA LYS A 108 17.44 -4.79 3.52
C LYS A 108 17.84 -6.20 3.03
N LYS A 109 16.88 -7.13 2.87
CA LYS A 109 17.17 -8.51 2.46
C LYS A 109 17.71 -8.62 1.03
N ASN A 110 17.33 -7.70 0.15
CA ASN A 110 17.81 -7.62 -1.23
C ASN A 110 18.31 -6.20 -1.46
N VAL A 111 19.53 -6.06 -1.98
CA VAL A 111 20.16 -4.75 -2.26
C VAL A 111 20.69 -4.79 -3.68
N LEU A 112 20.28 -3.79 -4.47
CA LEU A 112 20.74 -3.58 -5.85
C LEU A 112 21.42 -2.22 -5.90
N THR A 113 22.57 -2.13 -6.57
CA THR A 113 23.34 -0.88 -6.64
C THR A 113 23.86 -0.60 -8.05
N GLY A 114 24.10 0.68 -8.37
CA GLY A 114 24.69 1.10 -9.64
C GLY A 114 23.91 0.57 -10.84
N ALA A 115 24.60 -0.16 -11.73
CA ALA A 115 24.03 -0.72 -12.95
C ALA A 115 22.99 -1.83 -12.73
N GLU A 116 22.86 -2.36 -11.51
CA GLU A 116 21.83 -3.37 -11.19
C GLU A 116 20.45 -2.75 -10.94
N VAL A 117 20.37 -1.42 -10.81
CA VAL A 117 19.12 -0.70 -10.55
C VAL A 117 18.34 -0.56 -11.85
N ASP A 118 17.21 -1.24 -11.91
CA ASP A 118 16.22 -1.14 -12.97
C ASP A 118 14.84 -0.86 -12.36
N LEU A 119 14.24 0.27 -12.73
CA LEU A 119 12.91 0.68 -12.25
C LEU A 119 11.81 -0.27 -12.72
N PHE A 120 12.01 -0.93 -13.87
CA PHE A 120 11.05 -1.88 -14.45
C PHE A 120 11.33 -3.32 -14.03
N ARG A 121 12.25 -3.55 -13.08
CA ARG A 121 12.37 -4.85 -12.41
C ARG A 121 11.15 -5.19 -11.57
N PHE A 122 10.41 -4.17 -11.12
CA PHE A 122 9.15 -4.31 -10.42
C PHE A 122 7.97 -4.02 -11.37
N PRO A 123 6.81 -4.67 -11.16
CA PRO A 123 5.65 -4.55 -12.04
C PRO A 123 4.96 -3.19 -11.88
N ALA A 124 5.59 -2.15 -12.41
CA ALA A 124 4.99 -0.83 -12.53
C ALA A 124 3.75 -0.93 -13.43
N VAL A 125 2.60 -0.49 -12.94
CA VAL A 125 1.31 -0.63 -13.64
C VAL A 125 1.09 0.60 -14.52
N LYS A 126 0.60 0.38 -15.74
CA LYS A 126 -0.10 1.42 -16.49
C LYS A 126 -1.57 1.33 -16.09
N TRP A 127 -2.07 2.30 -15.33
CA TRP A 127 -3.37 2.17 -14.66
C TRP A 127 -4.52 2.47 -15.60
N HIS A 128 -4.34 3.48 -16.45
CA HIS A 128 -5.35 3.94 -17.39
C HIS A 128 -4.76 4.05 -18.80
N GLU A 129 -5.61 3.87 -19.81
CA GLU A 129 -5.22 4.02 -21.22
C GLU A 129 -4.49 5.34 -21.54
N PRO A 130 -4.96 6.52 -21.06
CA PRO A 130 -4.33 7.80 -21.35
C PRO A 130 -3.08 8.11 -20.50
N ASP A 131 -2.70 7.23 -19.57
CA ASP A 131 -1.50 7.44 -18.76
C ASP A 131 -0.26 7.56 -19.66
N GLY A 132 0.56 8.59 -19.41
CA GLY A 132 1.80 8.83 -20.16
C GLY A 132 2.90 7.78 -19.94
N GLY A 133 2.68 6.81 -19.05
CA GLY A 133 3.63 5.74 -18.74
C GLY A 133 3.15 4.85 -17.60
N ARG A 134 4.05 3.98 -17.13
CA ARG A 134 3.81 3.14 -15.96
C ARG A 134 4.02 3.97 -14.69
N PHE A 135 3.01 4.06 -13.82
CA PHE A 135 3.11 4.82 -12.59
C PHE A 135 3.59 3.94 -11.44
N LEU A 136 4.84 4.14 -11.05
CA LEU A 136 5.36 3.74 -9.75
C LEU A 136 4.87 4.76 -8.71
N GLY A 137 4.61 4.31 -7.49
CA GLY A 137 4.45 5.22 -6.36
C GLY A 137 3.02 5.52 -5.89
N THR A 138 1.98 4.97 -6.51
CA THR A 138 0.56 5.27 -6.22
C THR A 138 0.05 4.86 -4.83
N GLY A 139 0.91 4.26 -4.01
CA GLY A 139 0.67 3.93 -2.61
C GLY A 139 1.97 3.91 -1.80
N THR A 140 2.87 4.84 -2.11
CA THR A 140 4.20 4.94 -1.47
C THR A 140 4.28 6.06 -0.44
N SER A 141 5.34 6.03 0.34
CA SER A 141 5.69 7.10 1.27
C SER A 141 7.01 7.73 0.85
N VAL A 142 6.98 8.98 0.42
CA VAL A 142 8.17 9.77 0.09
C VAL A 142 8.67 10.43 1.36
N ILE A 143 9.87 10.06 1.79
CA ILE A 143 10.52 10.58 2.98
C ILE A 143 11.53 11.65 2.56
N VAL A 144 11.31 12.89 2.99
CA VAL A 144 12.23 14.01 2.74
C VAL A 144 12.69 14.61 4.06
N LYS A 145 13.90 15.15 4.05
CA LYS A 145 14.50 15.83 5.19
C LYS A 145 14.95 17.24 4.78
N ASP A 146 14.53 18.24 5.55
CA ASP A 146 15.02 19.60 5.44
C ASP A 146 16.53 19.63 5.74
N PRO A 147 17.39 20.15 4.84
CA PRO A 147 18.83 20.17 5.04
C PRO A 147 19.28 21.18 6.11
N GLU A 148 18.50 22.22 6.38
CA GLU A 148 18.82 23.30 7.32
C GLU A 148 18.27 22.99 8.72
N GLU A 149 16.97 22.69 8.81
CA GLU A 149 16.27 22.48 10.09
C GLU A 149 16.29 21.02 10.53
N GLY A 150 16.59 20.10 9.61
CA GLY A 150 16.57 18.67 9.88
C GLY A 150 15.16 18.06 10.03
N TRP A 151 14.11 18.82 9.75
CA TRP A 151 12.72 18.38 9.78
C TRP A 151 12.48 17.23 8.80
N VAL A 152 11.78 16.17 9.22
CA VAL A 152 11.45 15.02 8.37
C VAL A 152 9.96 15.06 8.02
N ASN A 153 9.66 15.05 6.73
CA ASN A 153 8.30 14.95 6.21
C ASN A 153 8.10 13.61 5.49
N VAL A 154 6.89 13.06 5.62
CA VAL A 154 6.46 11.86 4.90
C VAL A 154 5.20 12.20 4.12
N GLY A 155 5.30 12.18 2.79
CA GLY A 155 4.19 12.43 1.87
C GLY A 155 3.84 11.21 1.03
N THR A 156 2.72 11.29 0.30
CA THR A 156 2.34 10.35 -0.76
C THR A 156 2.06 11.10 -2.04
#